data_AF-A0A067SPE1-F1
#
_entry.id   AF-A0A067SPE1-F1
#
_cell.length_a   1.000
_cell.length_b   1.000
_cell.length_c   1.000
_cell.angle_alpha   90.00
_cell.angle_beta   90.00
_cell.angle_gamma   90.00
#
_symmetry.space_group_name_H-M   'P 1'
#
loop_
_entity.id
_entity.type
_entity.pdbx_description
1 polymer ?
#
loop_
_entity_poly.entity_id
_entity_poly.type
_entity_poly.pdbx_seq_one_letter_code
_entity_poly.pdbx_strand_id
1 'polypeptide(L)'
;MSSMSRSNDDGTWHSNIFYGTIEESYVGIALRAARAADLHTNRYINDTTSKGQDLCPTAMLNLVKSKACRWTLTPIEQFTFLGVEVALTDLDIRMNFPVTDVQFLQQKRDYQAVISGCKNVPGCVGVTVWGFSDWVCDFPL
;
A
#
# COMPACT_ATOMS: atom_id res chain seq x y z
N MET A 1 -11.59 -1.91 -6.96
CA MET A 1 -10.43 -2.19 -6.08
C MET A 1 -10.99 -2.50 -4.71
N SER A 2 -10.77 -3.70 -4.18
CA SER A 2 -11.20 -4.05 -2.82
C SER A 2 -10.01 -3.86 -1.90
N SER A 3 -10.10 -2.93 -0.95
CA SER A 3 -9.13 -2.77 0.12
C SER A 3 -9.25 -3.97 1.07
N MET A 4 -8.20 -4.76 1.17
CA MET A 4 -8.18 -5.99 1.97
C MET A 4 -7.04 -5.84 2.95
N SER A 5 -7.29 -5.11 4.05
CA SER A 5 -6.30 -4.83 5.09
C SER A 5 -5.97 -6.13 5.82
N ARG A 6 -4.76 -6.66 5.63
CA ARG A 6 -4.35 -7.91 6.28
C ARG A 6 -4.00 -7.65 7.73
N SER A 7 -3.19 -6.64 8.01
CA SER A 7 -2.43 -6.61 9.25
C SER A 7 -2.46 -5.30 10.00
N ASN A 8 -2.70 -5.39 11.31
CA ASN A 8 -2.31 -4.33 12.23
C ASN A 8 -0.81 -4.01 12.06
N ASP A 9 -0.38 -2.84 12.48
CA ASP A 9 1.04 -2.40 12.41
C ASP A 9 2.00 -3.37 13.14
N ASP A 10 1.51 -4.26 14.02
CA ASP A 10 2.28 -5.30 14.70
C ASP A 10 2.40 -6.64 13.91
N GLY A 11 1.79 -6.71 12.73
CA GLY A 11 1.78 -7.87 11.84
C GLY A 11 0.75 -8.96 12.16
N THR A 12 -0.11 -8.75 13.14
CA THR A 12 -1.28 -9.62 13.42
C THR A 12 -2.43 -9.31 12.47
N TRP A 13 -3.34 -10.27 12.26
CA TRP A 13 -4.51 -10.07 11.40
C TRP A 13 -5.49 -9.03 11.97
N HIS A 14 -6.00 -8.15 11.10
CA HIS A 14 -7.13 -7.29 11.49
C HIS A 14 -8.38 -8.12 11.79
N SER A 15 -8.97 -7.90 12.96
CA SER A 15 -10.27 -8.49 13.29
C SER A 15 -11.37 -7.86 12.44
N ASN A 16 -12.07 -8.68 11.67
CA ASN A 16 -13.22 -8.29 10.87
C ASN A 16 -14.15 -9.50 10.68
N ILE A 17 -15.32 -9.28 10.08
CA ILE A 17 -16.32 -10.35 9.87
C ILE A 17 -15.77 -11.53 9.05
N PHE A 18 -14.89 -11.28 8.08
CA PHE A 18 -14.30 -12.34 7.26
C PHE A 18 -13.33 -13.18 8.08
N TYR A 19 -12.42 -12.54 8.81
CA TYR A 19 -11.50 -13.23 9.70
C TYR A 19 -12.23 -13.99 10.81
N GLY A 20 -13.30 -13.42 11.39
CA GLY A 20 -14.10 -14.09 12.40
C GLY A 20 -14.93 -15.27 11.89
N THR A 21 -15.15 -15.38 10.57
CA THR A 21 -15.97 -16.45 9.96
C THR A 21 -15.13 -17.56 9.33
N ILE A 22 -14.07 -17.19 8.62
CA ILE A 22 -13.25 -18.12 7.82
C ILE A 22 -11.74 -17.93 8.06
N GLU A 23 -11.37 -17.27 9.15
CA GLU A 23 -10.00 -17.12 9.64
C GLU A 23 -9.05 -16.57 8.57
N GLU A 24 -7.79 -16.99 8.54
CA GLU A 24 -6.76 -16.51 7.60
C GLU A 24 -7.05 -16.85 6.13
N SER A 25 -7.99 -17.77 5.87
CA SER A 25 -8.23 -18.31 4.54
C SER A 25 -8.92 -17.31 3.59
N TYR A 26 -9.57 -16.26 4.14
CA TYR A 26 -10.40 -15.33 3.37
C TYR A 26 -9.66 -14.63 2.23
N VAL A 27 -8.41 -14.23 2.44
CA VAL A 27 -7.59 -13.58 1.39
C VAL A 27 -7.31 -14.55 0.25
N GLY A 28 -6.93 -15.79 0.57
CA GLY A 28 -6.66 -16.82 -0.43
C GLY A 28 -7.92 -17.21 -1.21
N ILE A 29 -9.07 -17.29 -0.54
CA ILE A 29 -10.36 -17.56 -1.18
C ILE A 29 -10.72 -16.41 -2.14
N ALA A 30 -10.60 -15.16 -1.71
CA ALA A 30 -10.89 -13.99 -2.54
C ALA A 30 -10.01 -13.94 -3.80
N LEU A 31 -8.70 -14.19 -3.65
CA LEU A 31 -7.77 -14.19 -4.79
C LEU A 31 -8.07 -15.33 -5.80
N ARG A 32 -8.42 -16.53 -5.31
CA ARG A 32 -8.82 -17.64 -6.18
C ARG A 32 -10.15 -17.38 -6.88
N ALA A 33 -11.13 -16.82 -6.17
CA ALA A 33 -12.42 -16.44 -6.74
C ALA A 33 -12.25 -15.36 -7.83
N ALA A 34 -11.44 -14.33 -7.57
CA ALA A 34 -11.14 -13.29 -8.56
C ALA A 34 -10.46 -13.87 -9.81
N ARG A 35 -9.53 -14.83 -9.64
CA ARG A 35 -8.89 -15.52 -10.76
C ARG A 35 -9.87 -16.37 -11.56
N ALA A 36 -10.81 -17.04 -10.90
CA ALA A 36 -11.83 -17.84 -11.57
C ALA A 36 -12.81 -16.98 -12.39
N ALA A 37 -13.07 -15.75 -11.95
CA ALA A 37 -13.91 -14.79 -12.66
C ALA A 37 -13.22 -14.18 -13.90
N ASP A 38 -11.93 -13.86 -13.80
CA ASP A 38 -11.13 -13.36 -14.93
C ASP A 38 -9.66 -13.79 -14.80
N LEU A 39 -9.19 -14.52 -15.83
CA LEU A 39 -7.81 -15.01 -15.90
C LEU A 39 -6.79 -13.92 -16.27
N HIS A 40 -7.24 -12.83 -16.89
CA HIS A 40 -6.40 -11.76 -17.44
C HIS A 40 -6.22 -10.58 -16.49
N THR A 41 -7.11 -10.41 -15.53
CA THR A 41 -7.01 -9.31 -14.56
C THR A 41 -5.88 -9.53 -13.56
N ASN A 42 -5.07 -8.47 -13.35
CA ASN A 42 -4.09 -8.41 -12.28
C ASN A 42 -4.80 -8.34 -10.92
N ARG A 43 -4.29 -9.11 -9.96
CA ARG A 43 -4.87 -9.21 -8.61
C ARG A 43 -3.94 -8.52 -7.63
N TYR A 44 -4.37 -7.38 -7.10
CA TYR A 44 -3.62 -6.60 -6.13
C TYR A 44 -4.20 -6.75 -4.72
N ILE A 45 -3.32 -6.72 -3.74
CA ILE A 45 -3.65 -6.56 -2.33
C ILE A 45 -3.27 -5.12 -1.99
N ASN A 46 -4.26 -4.32 -1.58
CA ASN A 46 -4.07 -2.93 -1.22
C ASN A 46 -4.07 -2.79 0.29
N ASP A 47 -3.06 -2.10 0.84
CA ASP A 47 -2.95 -1.83 2.27
C ASP A 47 -2.35 -0.44 2.50
N THR A 48 -2.72 0.19 3.61
CA THR A 48 -2.17 1.46 4.04
C THR A 48 -1.17 1.19 5.15
N THR A 49 0.11 1.43 4.91
CA THR A 49 1.08 1.47 6.00
C THR A 49 0.98 2.84 6.69
N SER A 50 0.79 2.86 8.00
CA SER A 50 0.88 4.10 8.78
C SER A 50 2.24 4.76 8.52
N LYS A 51 2.23 6.09 8.36
CA LYS A 51 3.35 6.89 7.81
C LYS A 51 4.70 6.52 8.45
N GLY A 52 5.61 5.97 7.65
CA GLY A 52 7.05 6.06 7.87
C GLY A 52 7.68 5.20 8.98
N GLN A 53 6.99 4.22 9.55
CA GLN A 53 7.56 3.41 10.65
C GLN A 53 8.03 2.02 10.21
N ASP A 54 7.38 1.40 9.24
CA ASP A 54 7.80 0.08 8.75
C ASP A 54 8.52 0.19 7.42
N LEU A 55 9.84 0.45 7.46
CA LEU A 55 10.75 0.22 6.31
C LEU A 55 10.76 -1.26 5.85
N CYS A 56 9.93 -2.08 6.46
CA CYS A 56 10.06 -3.51 6.57
C CYS A 56 8.67 -4.15 6.72
N PRO A 57 7.92 -4.31 5.62
CA PRO A 57 6.52 -4.74 5.64
C PRO A 57 6.41 -6.25 5.86
N THR A 58 6.93 -6.74 6.99
CA THR A 58 7.13 -8.17 7.30
C THR A 58 5.82 -8.95 7.21
N ALA A 59 4.73 -8.39 7.71
CA ALA A 59 3.41 -9.03 7.68
C ALA A 59 2.93 -9.28 6.24
N MET A 60 3.12 -8.32 5.35
CA MET A 60 2.71 -8.42 3.95
C MET A 60 3.70 -9.25 3.13
N LEU A 61 5.00 -9.24 3.45
CA LEU A 61 5.97 -10.18 2.89
C LEU A 61 5.64 -11.63 3.27
N ASN A 62 5.14 -11.84 4.48
CA ASN A 62 4.70 -13.16 4.94
C ASN A 62 3.47 -13.66 4.20
N LEU A 63 2.55 -12.77 3.82
CA LEU A 63 1.40 -13.10 2.98
C LEU A 63 1.80 -13.59 1.59
N VAL A 64 2.78 -12.93 0.96
CA VAL A 64 3.14 -13.24 -0.42
C VAL A 64 3.95 -14.53 -0.49
N LYS A 65 5.03 -14.65 0.29
CA LYS A 65 5.98 -15.78 0.19
C LYS A 65 6.60 -16.25 1.51
N SER A 66 6.08 -15.86 2.69
CA SER A 66 6.69 -16.18 4.00
C SER A 66 8.19 -15.83 4.03
N LYS A 67 8.50 -14.55 3.83
CA LYS A 67 9.88 -14.06 3.72
C LYS A 67 10.17 -13.00 4.78
N ALA A 68 11.35 -13.13 5.38
CA ALA A 68 11.90 -12.10 6.24
C ALA A 68 12.20 -10.83 5.42
N CYS A 69 12.01 -9.71 6.08
CA CYS A 69 12.32 -8.40 5.55
C CYS A 69 13.82 -8.20 5.32
N ARG A 70 14.13 -7.42 4.28
CA ARG A 70 15.48 -7.04 3.93
C ARG A 70 15.64 -5.53 4.06
N TRP A 71 16.10 -5.09 5.22
CA TRP A 71 16.28 -3.68 5.59
C TRP A 71 17.17 -2.85 4.65
N THR A 72 17.97 -3.50 3.80
CA THR A 72 18.76 -2.81 2.76
C THR A 72 17.94 -2.39 1.54
N LEU A 73 16.69 -2.85 1.44
CA LEU A 73 15.78 -2.56 0.34
C LEU A 73 14.66 -1.65 0.83
N THR A 74 14.23 -0.75 -0.03
CA THR A 74 12.98 -0.02 0.16
C THR A 74 11.78 -0.98 0.16
N PRO A 75 10.62 -0.60 0.75
CA PRO A 75 9.42 -1.44 0.71
C PRO A 75 9.03 -1.89 -0.71
N ILE A 76 9.12 -1.01 -1.71
CA ILE A 76 8.80 -1.32 -3.11
C ILE A 76 9.78 -2.37 -3.67
N GLU A 77 11.07 -2.22 -3.42
CA GLU A 77 12.08 -3.19 -3.86
C GLU A 77 11.89 -4.56 -3.21
N GLN A 78 11.46 -4.62 -1.94
CA GLN A 78 11.22 -5.90 -1.26
C GLN A 78 10.12 -6.72 -1.94
N PHE A 79 9.01 -6.09 -2.34
CA PHE A 79 7.93 -6.80 -3.04
C PHE A 79 8.30 -7.15 -4.47
N THR A 80 8.94 -6.25 -5.20
CA THR A 80 9.36 -6.54 -6.59
C THR A 80 10.41 -7.64 -6.64
N PHE A 81 11.25 -7.79 -5.62
CA PHE A 81 12.16 -8.92 -5.46
C PHE A 81 11.42 -10.27 -5.28
N LEU A 82 10.20 -10.25 -4.75
CA LEU A 82 9.34 -11.44 -4.70
C LEU A 82 8.68 -11.78 -6.05
N GLY A 83 8.89 -10.96 -7.08
CA GLY A 83 8.32 -11.16 -8.41
C GLY A 83 6.86 -10.75 -8.54
N VAL A 84 6.38 -9.87 -7.66
CA VAL A 84 5.07 -9.22 -7.79
C VAL A 84 5.24 -7.77 -8.25
N GLU A 85 4.25 -7.25 -8.94
CA GLU A 85 4.17 -5.83 -9.24
C GLU A 85 3.73 -5.03 -8.01
N VAL A 86 4.18 -3.79 -7.94
CA VAL A 86 3.79 -2.82 -6.91
C VAL A 86 3.15 -1.61 -7.58
N ALA A 87 2.10 -1.05 -6.98
CA ALA A 87 1.57 0.24 -7.36
C ALA A 87 1.34 1.06 -6.09
N LEU A 88 1.61 2.36 -6.16
CA LEU A 88 1.14 3.31 -5.15
C LEU A 88 -0.27 3.75 -5.58
N THR A 89 -1.27 3.46 -4.78
CA THR A 89 -2.69 3.51 -5.20
C THR A 89 -3.45 4.69 -4.63
N ASP A 90 -3.07 5.11 -3.42
CA ASP A 90 -3.82 6.11 -2.65
C ASP A 90 -2.88 7.22 -2.14
N LEU A 91 -2.02 7.78 -3.02
CA LEU A 91 -1.00 8.75 -2.61
C LEU A 91 -1.61 10.11 -2.23
N ASP A 92 -1.53 10.44 -0.94
CA ASP A 92 -1.82 11.77 -0.37
C ASP A 92 -0.77 12.14 0.69
N ILE A 93 -0.22 13.36 0.59
CA ILE A 93 0.79 13.88 1.52
C ILE A 93 0.20 15.06 2.29
N ARG A 94 -0.59 14.73 3.30
CA ARG A 94 -1.23 15.72 4.18
C ARG A 94 -0.24 16.68 4.86
N MET A 95 -0.56 17.97 4.83
CA MET A 95 0.07 19.03 5.62
C MET A 95 -0.80 19.38 6.84
N ASN A 96 -0.17 19.85 7.92
CA ASN A 96 -0.90 20.39 9.07
C ASN A 96 -1.29 21.85 8.81
N PHE A 97 -2.52 22.21 9.14
CA PHE A 97 -2.99 23.59 9.07
C PHE A 97 -2.52 24.42 10.28
N PRO A 98 -2.31 25.75 10.10
CA PRO A 98 -2.36 26.49 8.84
C PRO A 98 -1.15 26.17 7.94
N VAL A 99 -1.38 26.14 6.62
CA VAL A 99 -0.32 25.84 5.64
C VAL A 99 0.65 27.03 5.53
N THR A 100 1.94 26.72 5.51
CA THR A 100 3.04 27.67 5.28
C THR A 100 3.78 27.36 3.98
N ASP A 101 4.48 28.35 3.42
CA ASP A 101 5.30 28.16 2.21
C ASP A 101 6.37 27.06 2.38
N VAL A 102 6.91 26.92 3.59
CA VAL A 102 7.89 25.86 3.93
C VAL A 102 7.24 24.49 3.83
N GLN A 103 6.02 24.32 4.34
CA GLN A 103 5.28 23.06 4.23
C GLN A 103 4.91 22.77 2.78
N PHE A 104 4.49 23.78 2.01
CA PHE A 104 4.18 23.60 0.59
C PHE A 104 5.41 23.16 -0.22
N LEU A 105 6.57 23.77 0.03
CA LEU A 105 7.83 23.36 -0.57
C LEU A 105 8.26 21.96 -0.13
N GLN A 106 7.98 21.56 1.10
CA GLN A 106 8.25 20.21 1.58
C GLN A 106 7.35 19.18 0.89
N GLN A 107 6.04 19.44 0.83
CA GLN A 107 5.08 18.56 0.17
C GLN A 107 5.46 18.34 -1.31
N LYS A 108 5.86 19.40 -2.02
CA LYS A 108 6.40 19.29 -3.38
C LYS A 108 7.57 18.32 -3.46
N ARG A 109 8.55 18.44 -2.55
CA ARG A 109 9.71 17.54 -2.51
C ARG A 109 9.31 16.10 -2.20
N ASP A 110 8.34 15.91 -1.29
CA ASP A 110 7.90 14.58 -0.89
C ASP A 110 7.19 13.86 -2.04
N TYR A 111 6.30 14.53 -2.77
CA TYR A 111 5.68 13.97 -3.99
C TYR A 111 6.74 13.61 -5.03
N GLN A 112 7.73 14.49 -5.27
CA GLN A 112 8.82 14.22 -6.20
C GLN A 112 9.64 12.99 -5.78
N ALA A 113 9.94 12.86 -4.48
CA ALA A 113 10.71 11.74 -3.95
C ALA A 113 9.95 10.42 -4.10
N VAL A 114 8.66 10.38 -3.73
CA VAL A 114 7.82 9.18 -3.81
C VAL A 114 7.65 8.71 -5.25
N ILE A 115 7.31 9.64 -6.17
CA ILE A 115 7.12 9.31 -7.58
C ILE A 115 8.43 8.85 -8.22
N SER A 116 9.56 9.52 -7.90
CA SER A 116 10.87 9.11 -8.38
C SER A 116 11.28 7.75 -7.84
N GLY A 117 10.96 7.44 -6.58
CA GLY A 117 11.19 6.14 -5.96
C GLY A 117 10.50 5.02 -6.73
N CYS A 118 9.20 5.16 -7.02
CA CYS A 118 8.48 4.19 -7.85
C CYS A 118 9.09 4.09 -9.25
N LYS A 119 9.32 5.22 -9.92
CA LYS A 119 9.88 5.26 -11.29
C LYS A 119 11.21 4.50 -11.42
N ASN A 120 12.04 4.50 -10.38
CA ASN A 120 13.36 3.89 -10.40
C ASN A 120 13.36 2.38 -10.10
N VAL A 121 12.20 1.77 -9.81
CA VAL A 121 12.09 0.32 -9.52
C VAL A 121 11.35 -0.38 -10.67
N PRO A 122 12.00 -1.29 -11.44
CA PRO A 122 11.42 -1.96 -12.62
C PRO A 122 10.15 -2.78 -12.41
N GLY A 123 9.67 -2.96 -11.17
CA GLY A 123 8.40 -3.62 -10.85
C GLY A 123 7.35 -2.71 -10.21
N CYS A 124 7.62 -1.40 -10.11
CA CYS A 124 6.60 -0.42 -9.71
C CYS A 124 5.86 0.08 -10.95
N VAL A 125 4.60 -0.31 -11.09
CA VAL A 125 3.84 -0.16 -12.35
C VAL A 125 3.00 1.12 -12.41
N GLY A 126 2.89 1.86 -11.31
CA GLY A 126 2.13 3.11 -11.34
C GLY A 126 2.00 3.80 -9.98
N VAL A 127 1.57 5.06 -10.06
CA VAL A 127 1.21 5.91 -8.93
C VAL A 127 -0.15 6.54 -9.21
N THR A 128 -1.08 6.39 -8.29
CA THR A 128 -2.41 7.02 -8.29
C THR A 128 -2.51 7.91 -7.05
N VAL A 129 -2.95 9.15 -7.26
CA VAL A 129 -3.18 10.12 -6.17
C VAL A 129 -4.59 9.97 -5.63
N TRP A 130 -4.75 10.06 -4.31
CA TRP A 130 -6.06 9.92 -3.68
C TRP A 130 -6.82 11.26 -3.70
N GLY A 131 -7.51 11.50 -4.81
CA GLY A 131 -8.08 12.81 -5.10
C GLY A 131 -7.08 13.73 -5.80
N PHE A 132 -7.59 14.71 -6.54
CA PHE A 132 -6.77 15.67 -7.29
C PHE A 132 -6.82 17.09 -6.69
N SER A 133 -7.87 17.41 -5.95
CA SER A 133 -8.07 18.71 -5.33
C SER A 133 -8.48 18.55 -3.89
N ASP A 134 -7.96 19.40 -3.03
CA ASP A 134 -8.26 19.42 -1.60
C ASP A 134 -9.75 19.72 -1.30
N TRP A 135 -10.48 20.29 -2.27
CA TRP A 135 -11.90 20.62 -2.12
C TRP A 135 -12.78 19.44 -1.67
N VAL A 136 -12.44 18.21 -2.09
CA VAL A 136 -13.18 17.00 -1.73
C VAL A 136 -12.53 16.19 -0.60
N CYS A 137 -11.29 16.52 -0.22
CA CYS A 137 -10.56 15.85 0.86
C CYS A 137 -10.80 16.52 2.23
N ASP A 138 -11.34 17.75 2.25
CA ASP A 138 -11.72 18.52 3.44
C ASP A 138 -13.10 18.13 4.03
N PHE A 139 -13.53 16.86 3.90
CA PHE A 139 -14.66 16.41 4.70
C PHE A 139 -14.26 16.41 6.18
N PRO A 140 -14.99 17.11 7.06
CA PRO A 140 -14.72 17.05 8.49
C PRO A 140 -15.00 15.62 8.97
N LEU A 141 -13.95 14.89 9.34
CA LEU A 141 -14.04 13.73 10.23
C LEU A 141 -14.11 14.22 11.68
#